data_AF-A0A1Q3L3W6-F1
#
_entry.id   AF-A0A1Q3L3W6-F1
#
_cell.length_a   1.000
_cell.length_b   1.000
_cell.length_c   1.000
_cell.angle_alpha   90.00
_cell.angle_beta   90.00
_cell.angle_gamma   90.00
#
_symmetry.space_group_name_H-M   'P 1'
#
loop_
_entity.id
_entity.type
_entity.pdbx_description
1 polymer ?
#
loop_
_entity_poly.entity_id
_entity_poly.type
_entity_poly.pdbx_seq_one_letter_code
_entity_poly.pdbx_strand_id
1 'polypeptide(L)'
;MPEASDMAPRFLAPAQVAELLSIEVDEVIDLVQQGRLRGSQLGSPPRWRVEEASLADYLEEQSEDARRQALWRQANEASFPELWGTTPYRRS
;
A
#
# COMPACT_ATOMS: atom_id res chain seq x y z
N MET A 1 30.46 2.60 -8.52
CA MET A 1 30.03 1.60 -9.53
C MET A 1 29.17 0.59 -8.78
N PRO A 2 27.83 0.66 -8.82
CA PRO A 2 27.01 -0.42 -8.28
C PRO A 2 27.21 -1.67 -9.17
N GLU A 3 27.47 -2.80 -8.51
CA GLU A 3 27.81 -4.08 -9.13
C GLU A 3 26.56 -4.68 -9.80
N ALA A 4 26.72 -5.21 -11.01
CA ALA A 4 25.67 -5.77 -11.87
C ALA A 4 25.01 -7.07 -11.35
N SER A 5 24.85 -7.21 -10.02
CA SER A 5 23.99 -8.21 -9.41
C SER A 5 22.49 -7.87 -9.55
N ASP A 6 22.18 -6.65 -10.02
CA ASP A 6 20.84 -6.06 -10.20
C ASP A 6 20.08 -6.50 -11.49
N MET A 7 20.65 -7.33 -12.35
CA MET A 7 20.02 -7.66 -13.64
C MET A 7 19.10 -8.88 -13.60
N ALA A 8 19.18 -9.71 -12.56
CA ALA A 8 18.30 -10.87 -12.42
C ALA A 8 17.09 -10.52 -11.54
N PRO A 9 15.86 -10.78 -12.00
CA PRO A 9 14.67 -10.62 -11.16
C PRO A 9 14.81 -11.47 -9.89
N ARG A 10 14.72 -10.82 -8.73
CA ARG A 10 14.70 -11.51 -7.44
C ARG A 10 13.29 -11.93 -7.09
N PHE A 11 13.18 -13.16 -6.60
CA PHE A 11 11.91 -13.77 -6.24
C PHE A 11 11.90 -14.15 -4.76
N LEU A 12 10.83 -13.77 -4.06
CA LEU A 12 10.60 -14.05 -2.66
C LEU A 12 9.52 -15.12 -2.50
N ALA A 13 9.65 -15.97 -1.48
CA ALA A 13 8.52 -16.79 -1.04
C ALA A 13 7.43 -15.88 -0.43
N PRO A 14 6.14 -16.24 -0.52
CA PRO A 14 5.07 -15.51 0.16
C PRO A 14 5.33 -15.32 1.65
N ALA A 15 5.88 -16.33 2.33
CA ALA A 15 6.28 -16.23 3.73
C ALA A 15 7.32 -15.13 3.98
N GLN A 16 8.29 -14.93 3.09
CA GLN A 16 9.28 -13.86 3.25
C GLN A 16 8.64 -12.48 3.08
N VAL A 17 7.70 -12.34 2.14
CA VAL A 17 6.96 -11.09 1.93
C VAL A 17 6.06 -10.79 3.14
N ALA A 18 5.40 -11.81 3.69
CA ALA A 18 4.58 -11.71 4.88
C ALA A 18 5.38 -11.16 6.07
N GLU A 19 6.57 -11.71 6.32
CA GLU A 19 7.48 -11.20 7.36
C GLU A 19 7.91 -9.75 7.11
N LEU A 20 8.24 -9.39 5.86
CA LEU A 20 8.67 -8.03 5.51
C LEU A 20 7.57 -6.99 5.70
N LEU A 21 6.32 -7.36 5.39
CA LEU A 21 5.17 -6.48 5.49
C LEU A 21 4.45 -6.58 6.84
N SER A 22 4.84 -7.53 7.70
CA SER A 22 4.14 -7.86 8.95
C SER A 22 2.64 -8.15 8.72
N ILE A 23 2.35 -8.93 7.67
CA ILE A 23 1.00 -9.41 7.33
C ILE A 23 0.97 -10.94 7.25
N GLU A 24 -0.21 -11.52 7.13
CA GLU A 24 -0.36 -12.97 7.01
C GLU A 24 0.03 -13.49 5.62
N VAL A 25 0.50 -14.74 5.55
CA VAL A 25 0.89 -15.37 4.27
C VAL A 25 -0.29 -15.46 3.31
N ASP A 26 -1.49 -15.78 3.82
CA ASP A 26 -2.70 -15.85 3.02
C ASP A 26 -3.06 -14.48 2.42
N GLU A 27 -2.80 -13.39 3.15
CA GLU A 27 -3.00 -12.03 2.65
C GLU A 27 -2.03 -11.70 1.50
N VAL A 28 -0.78 -12.16 1.58
CA VAL A 28 0.17 -12.05 0.45
C VAL A 28 -0.34 -12.82 -0.77
N ILE A 29 -0.88 -14.02 -0.58
CA ILE A 29 -1.45 -14.80 -1.70
C ILE A 29 -2.64 -14.06 -2.31
N ASP A 30 -3.51 -13.47 -1.49
CA ASP A 30 -4.64 -12.69 -1.97
C ASP A 30 -4.18 -11.45 -2.77
N LEU A 31 -3.14 -10.75 -2.33
CA LEU A 31 -2.54 -9.64 -3.07
C LEU A 31 -2.02 -10.09 -4.46
N VAL A 32 -1.43 -11.28 -4.53
CA VAL A 32 -0.99 -11.87 -5.81
C VAL A 32 -2.18 -12.20 -6.70
N GLN A 33 -3.22 -12.84 -6.15
CA GLN A 33 -4.43 -13.18 -6.92
C GLN A 33 -5.21 -11.95 -7.40
N GLN A 34 -5.18 -10.86 -6.63
CA GLN A 34 -5.75 -9.56 -7.00
C GLN A 34 -4.90 -8.82 -8.04
N GLY A 35 -3.72 -9.32 -8.39
CA GLY A 35 -2.78 -8.67 -9.30
C GLY A 35 -2.08 -7.44 -8.72
N ARG A 36 -2.17 -7.22 -7.40
CA ARG A 36 -1.49 -6.13 -6.69
C ARG A 36 0.00 -6.43 -6.47
N LEU A 37 0.34 -7.72 -6.36
CA LEU A 37 1.71 -8.21 -6.37
C LEU A 37 1.91 -9.15 -7.57
N ARG A 38 3.00 -8.97 -8.30
CA ARG A 38 3.39 -9.90 -9.37
C ARG A 38 3.91 -11.20 -8.76
N GLY A 39 3.23 -12.31 -9.05
CA GLY A 39 3.64 -13.62 -8.58
C GLY A 39 3.39 -14.73 -9.60
N SER A 40 4.19 -15.79 -9.52
CA SER A 40 4.09 -16.99 -10.35
C SER A 40 4.24 -18.26 -9.53
N GLN A 41 3.57 -19.33 -9.96
CA GLN A 41 3.77 -20.67 -9.40
C GLN A 41 4.92 -21.35 -10.13
N LEU A 42 5.94 -21.76 -9.39
CA LEU A 42 7.13 -22.40 -9.94
C LEU A 42 7.37 -23.78 -9.29
N GLY A 43 7.85 -24.73 -10.09
CA GLY A 43 8.25 -26.07 -9.64
C GLY A 43 7.11 -27.10 -9.56
N SER A 44 7.46 -28.28 -9.06
CA SER A 44 6.53 -29.39 -8.78
C SER A 44 6.85 -29.98 -7.40
N PRO A 45 5.95 -29.87 -6.41
CA PRO A 45 4.64 -29.21 -6.47
C PRO A 45 4.76 -27.68 -6.71
N PRO A 46 3.74 -27.03 -7.28
CA PRO A 46 3.77 -25.61 -7.56
C PRO A 46 3.89 -24.81 -6.26
N ARG A 47 4.84 -23.87 -6.23
CA ARG A 47 5.05 -22.96 -5.11
C ARG A 47 5.02 -21.53 -5.62
N TRP A 48 4.24 -20.68 -4.95
CA TRP A 48 4.19 -19.26 -5.25
C TRP A 48 5.55 -18.58 -5.02
N ARG A 49 5.88 -17.67 -5.93
CA ARG A 49 7.03 -16.78 -5.88
C ARG A 49 6.60 -15.38 -6.29
N VAL A 50 6.96 -14.40 -5.48
CA VAL A 50 6.63 -12.99 -5.68
C VAL A 50 7.85 -12.27 -6.22
N GLU A 51 7.70 -11.44 -7.24
CA GLU A 51 8.77 -10.57 -7.72
C GLU A 51 9.06 -9.48 -6.69
N GLU A 52 10.31 -9.40 -6.21
CA GLU A 52 10.73 -8.39 -5.23
C GLU A 52 10.50 -6.96 -5.76
N ALA A 53 10.73 -6.73 -7.06
CA ALA A 53 10.49 -5.43 -7.68
C ALA A 53 9.02 -4.98 -7.56
N SER A 54 8.06 -5.91 -7.63
CA SER A 54 6.65 -5.59 -7.47
C SER A 54 6.27 -5.19 -6.05
N LEU A 55 7.06 -5.60 -5.05
CA LEU A 55 6.85 -5.20 -3.66
C LEU A 55 7.17 -3.71 -3.46
N ALA A 56 8.26 -3.24 -4.08
CA ALA A 56 8.63 -1.83 -4.05
C ALA A 56 7.54 -0.96 -4.70
N ASP A 57 7.07 -1.34 -5.89
CA ASP A 57 5.98 -0.66 -6.60
C ASP A 57 4.71 -0.59 -5.74
N TYR A 58 4.33 -1.72 -5.11
CA TYR A 58 3.17 -1.80 -4.24
C TYR A 58 3.26 -0.85 -3.03
N LEU A 59 4.42 -0.82 -2.36
CA LEU A 59 4.63 0.04 -1.20
C LEU A 59 4.62 1.53 -1.56
N GLU A 60 5.15 1.89 -2.73
CA GLU A 60 5.08 3.25 -3.24
C GLU A 60 3.61 3.67 -3.46
N GLU A 61 2.80 2.82 -4.07
CA GLU A 61 1.37 3.07 -4.24
C GLU A 61 0.64 3.26 -2.90
N GLN A 62 0.92 2.41 -1.90
CA GLN A 62 0.32 2.52 -0.57
C GLN A 62 0.74 3.82 0.15
N SER A 63 2.00 4.23 0.00
CA SER A 63 2.51 5.48 0.58
C SER A 63 1.82 6.71 -0.03
N GLU A 64 1.59 6.69 -1.35
CA GLU A 64 0.91 7.76 -2.07
C GLU A 64 -0.58 7.84 -1.72
N ASP A 65 -1.24 6.71 -1.52
CA ASP A 65 -2.61 6.66 -1.01
C ASP A 65 -2.70 7.21 0.42
N ALA A 66 -1.78 6.82 1.32
CA ALA A 66 -1.72 7.35 2.68
C ALA A 66 -1.46 8.87 2.68
N ARG A 67 -0.56 9.35 1.81
CA ARG A 67 -0.27 10.77 1.61
C ARG A 67 -1.51 11.54 1.14
N ARG A 68 -2.23 11.01 0.15
CA ARG A 68 -3.51 11.59 -0.30
C ARG A 68 -4.49 11.68 0.86
N GLN A 69 -4.72 10.60 1.60
CA GLN A 69 -5.66 10.58 2.73
C GLN A 69 -5.30 11.58 3.84
N ALA A 70 -4.01 11.79 4.11
CA ALA A 70 -3.56 12.79 5.08
C ALA A 70 -3.91 14.22 4.63
N LEU A 71 -3.71 14.53 3.34
CA LEU A 71 -4.07 15.83 2.77
C LEU A 71 -5.58 16.08 2.80
N TRP A 72 -6.39 15.05 2.50
CA TRP A 72 -7.86 15.13 2.62
C TRP A 72 -8.30 15.39 4.06
N ARG A 73 -7.67 14.73 5.06
CA ARG A 73 -7.95 14.97 6.48
C ARG A 73 -7.63 16.40 6.91
N GLN A 74 -6.47 16.93 6.52
CA GLN A 74 -6.06 18.29 6.84
C GLN A 74 -6.95 19.35 6.16
N ALA A 75 -7.35 19.12 4.91
CA ALA A 75 -8.26 20.02 4.19
C ALA A 75 -9.66 20.06 4.84
N ASN A 76 -10.15 18.93 5.36
CA ASN A 76 -11.41 18.86 6.09
C ASN A 76 -11.31 19.55 7.46
N GLU A 77 -10.19 19.39 8.17
CA GLU A 77 -9.95 20.03 9.47
C GLU A 77 -9.76 21.55 9.37
N ALA A 78 -9.14 22.05 8.30
CA ALA A 78 -9.01 23.47 8.02
C ALA A 78 -10.31 24.15 7.53
N SER A 79 -11.32 23.36 7.15
CA SER A 79 -12.58 23.84 6.58
C SER A 79 -13.72 23.89 7.62
N PHE A 80 -13.52 24.51 8.80
CA PHE A 80 -14.66 24.87 9.67
C PHE A 80 -14.55 26.25 10.35
N PRO A 81 -14.70 27.36 9.61
CA PRO A 81 -14.95 28.68 10.21
C PRO A 81 -16.43 28.98 10.57
N GLU A 82 -17.44 28.38 9.91
CA GLU A 82 -18.83 28.87 10.00
C GLU A 82 -19.77 28.19 11.03
N LEU A 83 -19.34 27.19 11.80
CA LEU A 83 -20.22 26.59 12.83
C LEU A 83 -20.37 27.43 14.12
N TRP A 84 -19.70 28.59 14.21
CA TRP A 84 -19.80 29.54 15.34
C TRP A 84 -20.28 30.94 14.92
N GLY A 85 -21.16 31.04 13.92
CA GLY A 85 -21.87 32.28 13.56
C GLY A 85 -23.32 32.23 14.03
N THR A 86 -23.58 32.79 15.20
CA THR A 86 -24.82 32.67 15.98
C THR A 86 -26.09 33.15 15.28
N THR A 87 -27.20 32.47 15.60
CA THR A 87 -28.59 32.78 15.22
C THR A 87 -28.94 34.25 15.44
N PRO A 88 -29.56 34.97 14.47
CA PRO A 88 -30.06 36.31 14.74
C PRO A 88 -31.33 36.23 15.60
N TYR A 89 -31.17 36.37 16.91
CA TYR A 89 -32.28 36.69 17.80
C TYR A 89 -32.09 38.08 18.40
N ARG A 90 -32.84 39.07 17.90
CA ARG A 90 -33.68 39.89 18.77
C ARG A 90 -34.72 40.73 18.02
N ARG A 91 -35.97 40.59 18.48
CA ARG A 91 -37.11 41.51 18.30
C ARG A 91 -36.85 42.83 19.03
N SER A 92 -37.29 43.94 18.41
CA SER A 92 -38.20 44.92 19.02
C SER A 92 -38.61 45.94 17.97
#